data_AF-A0A085M6X4-F1
#
_entry.id   AF-A0A085M6X4-F1
#
_cell.length_a   1.000
_cell.length_b   1.000
_cell.length_c   1.000
_cell.angle_alpha   90.00
_cell.angle_beta   90.00
_cell.angle_gamma   90.00
#
_symmetry.space_group_name_H-M   'P 1'
#
loop_
_entity.id
_entity.type
_entity.pdbx_description
1 polymer ?
#
loop_
_entity_poly.entity_id
_entity_poly.type
_entity_poly.pdbx_seq_one_letter_code
_entity_poly.pdbx_strand_id
1 'polypeptide(L)'
;MPRSGLSTSMITSRMKYPLLLILIALFFAFLYFRKQPMYDIVFKPKSAEQQVSKAMETVKLSQQEREELKELPFVYGQKVNECVGIQCAEVASKIKSTDPSLTVKAKIQLGYEYGSCFERCEMKFDDLQRKIEMLGIKDSCYNRMADYVKAGFYEEAMNVYKLFVERTLLNA
;
A
#
# COMPACT_ATOMS: atom_id res chain seq x y z
N MET A 1 -36.99 -88.64 -16.28
CA MET A 1 -36.52 -87.47 -15.51
C MET A 1 -35.00 -87.44 -15.56
N PRO A 2 -34.30 -86.31 -15.63
CA PRO A 2 -34.53 -85.05 -16.33
C PRO A 2 -33.32 -84.65 -17.22
N ARG A 3 -33.43 -83.47 -17.85
CA ARG A 3 -32.35 -82.54 -18.27
C ARG A 3 -31.54 -82.84 -19.55
N SER A 4 -32.19 -82.45 -20.65
CA SER A 4 -31.70 -81.50 -21.66
C SER A 4 -30.41 -80.74 -21.32
N GLY A 5 -29.39 -80.91 -22.18
CA GLY A 5 -28.28 -79.98 -22.38
C GLY A 5 -28.17 -79.70 -23.88
N LEU A 6 -28.70 -78.55 -24.30
CA LEU A 6 -28.71 -78.12 -25.70
C LEU A 6 -27.29 -77.79 -26.18
N SER A 7 -27.04 -78.23 -27.40
CA SER A 7 -25.84 -78.01 -28.20
C SER A 7 -25.81 -76.62 -28.87
N THR A 8 -24.57 -76.16 -29.08
CA THR A 8 -24.07 -75.34 -30.21
C THR A 8 -24.45 -73.86 -30.38
N SER A 9 -23.46 -73.02 -30.04
CA SER A 9 -22.74 -72.05 -30.90
C SER A 9 -23.49 -70.91 -31.62
N MET A 10 -23.00 -69.67 -31.45
CA MET A 10 -22.66 -68.74 -32.55
C MET A 10 -21.87 -67.54 -31.96
N ILE A 11 -20.57 -67.40 -32.25
CA ILE A 11 -19.92 -66.61 -33.34
C ILE A 11 -19.59 -65.16 -32.93
N THR A 12 -18.34 -64.78 -33.24
CA THR A 12 -17.70 -63.43 -33.27
C THR A 12 -17.40 -62.77 -31.91
N SER A 13 -16.21 -62.23 -31.62
CA SER A 13 -15.28 -61.55 -32.52
C SER A 13 -13.84 -61.59 -31.98
N ARG A 14 -12.89 -61.55 -32.92
CA ARG A 14 -11.44 -61.51 -32.72
C ARG A 14 -10.99 -60.21 -32.04
N MET A 15 -9.97 -60.37 -31.19
CA MET A 15 -8.90 -59.46 -30.75
C MET A 15 -8.92 -58.01 -31.26
N LYS A 16 -8.57 -57.05 -30.36
CA LYS A 16 -7.51 -56.00 -30.54
C LYS A 16 -7.67 -54.82 -29.56
N TYR A 17 -7.51 -55.00 -28.24
CA TYR A 17 -7.47 -53.82 -27.35
C TYR A 17 -6.42 -53.77 -26.21
N PRO A 18 -5.44 -54.69 -26.05
CA PRO A 18 -4.44 -54.48 -24.99
C PRO A 18 -3.52 -53.29 -25.31
N LEU A 19 -3.15 -53.11 -26.59
CA LEU A 19 -2.24 -52.05 -27.02
C LEU A 19 -2.86 -50.65 -26.96
N LEU A 20 -4.17 -50.54 -27.25
CA LEU A 20 -4.90 -49.28 -27.14
C LEU A 20 -5.06 -48.86 -25.66
N LEU A 21 -5.34 -49.81 -24.77
CA LEU A 21 -5.44 -49.57 -23.33
C LEU A 21 -4.09 -49.14 -22.72
N ILE A 22 -2.98 -49.75 -23.16
CA ILE A 22 -1.64 -49.34 -22.72
C ILE A 22 -1.28 -47.93 -23.21
N LEU A 23 -1.59 -47.59 -24.47
CA LEU A 23 -1.37 -46.24 -24.99
C LEU A 23 -2.20 -45.18 -24.27
N ILE A 24 -3.45 -45.50 -23.92
CA ILE A 24 -4.32 -44.61 -23.14
C ILE A 24 -3.77 -44.45 -21.72
N ALA A 25 -3.33 -45.52 -21.06
CA ALA A 25 -2.73 -45.46 -19.73
C ALA A 25 -1.44 -44.63 -19.71
N LEU A 26 -0.58 -44.77 -20.72
CA LEU A 26 0.63 -43.96 -20.88
C LEU A 26 0.29 -42.49 -21.17
N PHE A 27 -0.76 -42.21 -21.94
CA PHE A 27 -1.22 -40.85 -22.20
C PHE A 27 -1.77 -40.18 -20.93
N PHE A 28 -2.58 -40.88 -20.12
CA PHE A 28 -3.05 -40.36 -18.84
C PHE A 28 -1.92 -40.20 -17.82
N ALA A 29 -0.95 -41.11 -17.77
CA ALA A 29 0.25 -40.95 -16.95
C ALA A 29 1.05 -39.72 -17.40
N PHE A 30 1.27 -39.54 -18.70
CA PHE A 30 1.97 -38.38 -19.26
C PHE A 30 1.23 -37.07 -18.98
N LEU A 31 -0.11 -37.06 -19.01
CA LEU A 31 -0.92 -35.91 -18.61
C LEU A 31 -0.88 -35.65 -17.10
N TYR A 32 -0.78 -36.69 -16.26
CA TYR A 32 -0.59 -36.55 -14.81
C TYR A 32 0.79 -35.96 -14.49
N PHE A 33 1.85 -36.39 -15.19
CA PHE A 33 3.20 -35.84 -15.04
C PHE A 33 3.34 -34.43 -15.62
N ARG A 34 2.57 -34.06 -16.66
CA ARG A 34 2.58 -32.69 -17.22
C ARG A 34 1.75 -31.66 -16.45
N LYS A 35 0.91 -32.09 -15.50
CA LYS A 35 0.09 -31.22 -14.64
C LYS A 35 0.58 -31.16 -13.19
N GLN A 36 1.88 -31.21 -12.98
CA GLN A 36 2.44 -30.43 -11.87
C GLN A 36 2.95 -29.12 -12.47
N PRO A 37 2.18 -28.03 -12.38
CA PRO A 37 2.84 -26.77 -12.09
C PRO A 37 3.70 -27.03 -10.85
N MET A 38 5.01 -27.09 -11.04
CA MET A 38 5.92 -26.51 -10.07
C MET A 38 5.48 -25.05 -9.98
N TYR A 39 4.46 -24.78 -9.16
CA TYR A 39 4.57 -23.64 -8.30
C TYR A 39 5.84 -23.97 -7.53
N ASP A 40 6.92 -23.27 -7.84
CA ASP A 40 7.91 -23.02 -6.82
C ASP A 40 7.09 -22.46 -5.67
N ILE A 41 6.74 -23.34 -4.72
CA ILE A 41 6.50 -22.88 -3.37
C ILE A 41 7.89 -22.40 -2.99
N VAL A 42 8.17 -21.13 -3.31
CA VAL A 42 9.27 -20.38 -2.74
C VAL A 42 8.91 -20.28 -1.27
N PHE A 43 9.17 -21.38 -0.56
CA PHE A 43 9.31 -21.41 0.88
C PHE A 43 10.51 -20.49 1.15
N LYS A 44 10.26 -19.18 1.23
CA LYS A 44 11.11 -18.21 1.93
C LYS A 44 10.51 -17.83 3.30
N PRO A 45 9.67 -18.65 3.98
CA PRO A 45 8.63 -18.10 4.82
C PRO A 45 9.19 -17.56 6.14
N LYS A 46 10.29 -18.12 6.68
CA LYS A 46 10.85 -17.60 7.95
C LYS A 46 11.79 -16.42 7.77
N SER A 47 12.55 -16.35 6.67
CA SER A 47 13.56 -15.30 6.52
C SER A 47 12.97 -13.99 6.00
N ALA A 48 12.01 -14.05 5.08
CA ALA A 48 11.37 -12.87 4.50
C ALA A 48 10.43 -12.22 5.52
N GLU A 49 9.59 -13.01 6.18
CA GLU A 49 8.72 -12.53 7.25
C GLU A 49 9.52 -11.91 8.40
N GLN A 50 10.61 -12.54 8.83
CA GLN A 50 11.45 -11.99 9.90
C GLN A 50 12.14 -10.68 9.49
N GLN A 51 12.59 -10.55 8.24
CA GLN A 51 13.17 -9.31 7.71
C GLN A 51 12.13 -8.19 7.66
N VAL A 52 10.91 -8.49 7.17
CA VAL A 52 9.81 -7.52 7.12
C VAL A 52 9.40 -7.10 8.52
N SER A 53 9.22 -8.04 9.45
CA SER A 53 8.88 -7.71 10.84
C SER A 53 9.93 -6.82 11.50
N LYS A 54 11.22 -7.08 11.27
CA LYS A 54 12.29 -6.19 11.77
C LYS A 54 12.21 -4.80 11.16
N ALA A 55 11.97 -4.70 9.85
CA ALA A 55 11.81 -3.41 9.17
C ALA A 55 10.58 -2.65 9.67
N MET A 56 9.45 -3.33 9.86
CA MET A 56 8.23 -2.76 10.41
C MET A 56 8.44 -2.17 11.81
N GLU A 57 9.18 -2.85 12.69
CA GLU A 57 9.48 -2.31 14.01
C GLU A 57 10.31 -1.01 13.96
N THR A 58 11.11 -0.78 12.91
CA THR A 58 11.84 0.51 12.76
C THR A 58 10.93 1.67 12.36
N VAL A 59 9.85 1.40 11.63
CA VAL A 59 8.88 2.42 11.18
C VAL A 59 7.63 2.48 12.05
N LYS A 60 7.51 1.60 13.04
CA LYS A 60 6.43 1.64 14.00
C LYS A 60 6.58 2.87 14.88
N LEU A 61 5.52 3.67 14.97
CA LEU A 61 5.49 4.77 15.92
C LEU A 61 5.49 4.22 17.36
N SER A 62 6.26 4.85 18.23
CA SER A 62 6.12 4.69 19.68
C SER A 62 4.77 5.23 20.15
N GLN A 63 4.42 4.97 21.41
CA GLN A 63 3.18 5.51 21.97
C GLN A 63 3.18 7.04 21.99
N GLN A 64 4.30 7.63 22.39
CA GLN A 64 4.48 9.07 22.39
C GLN A 64 4.39 9.64 20.97
N GLU A 65 5.06 9.04 19.98
CA GLU A 65 4.99 9.50 18.59
C GLU A 65 3.56 9.45 18.02
N ARG A 66 2.74 8.46 18.43
CA ARG A 66 1.32 8.40 18.05
C ARG A 66 0.49 9.50 18.68
N GLU A 67 0.76 9.86 19.93
CA GLU A 67 0.10 10.97 20.62
C GLU A 67 0.50 12.29 19.97
N GLU A 68 1.79 12.49 19.71
CA GLU A 68 2.29 13.65 18.98
C GLU A 68 1.67 13.78 17.58
N LEU A 69 1.57 12.70 16.80
CA LEU A 69 0.94 12.75 15.47
C LEU A 69 -0.53 13.19 15.53
N LYS A 70 -1.24 12.93 16.65
CA LYS A 70 -2.62 13.37 16.86
C LYS A 70 -2.71 14.83 17.28
N GLU A 71 -1.83 15.27 18.18
CA GLU A 71 -1.92 16.59 18.81
C GLU A 71 -1.22 17.69 18.01
N LEU A 72 -0.04 17.42 17.45
CA LEU A 72 0.80 18.43 16.81
C LEU A 72 0.12 19.13 15.61
N PRO A 73 -0.70 18.48 14.75
CA PRO A 73 -1.42 19.19 13.69
C PRO A 73 -2.34 20.29 14.21
N PHE A 74 -3.00 20.06 15.35
CA PHE A 74 -3.85 21.06 15.99
C PHE A 74 -3.00 22.19 16.58
N VAL A 75 -1.90 21.85 17.26
CA VAL A 75 -0.95 22.85 17.80
C VAL A 75 -0.35 23.70 16.69
N TYR A 76 0.02 23.10 15.55
CA TYR A 76 0.51 23.81 14.36
C TYR A 76 -0.54 24.81 13.86
N GLY A 77 -1.77 24.34 13.63
CA GLY A 77 -2.87 25.20 13.17
C GLY A 77 -3.15 26.37 14.14
N GLN A 78 -3.13 26.12 15.45
CA GLN A 78 -3.29 27.18 16.45
C GLN A 78 -2.17 28.22 16.36
N LYS A 79 -0.91 27.79 16.30
CA LYS A 79 0.26 28.68 16.24
C LYS A 79 0.30 29.51 14.96
N VAL A 80 0.00 28.89 13.81
CA VAL A 80 -0.11 29.61 12.53
C VAL A 80 -1.24 30.63 12.61
N ASN A 81 -2.42 30.25 13.09
CA ASN A 81 -3.55 31.18 13.21
C ASN A 81 -3.27 32.35 14.15
N GLU A 82 -2.59 32.11 15.28
CA GLU A 82 -2.15 33.17 16.19
C GLU A 82 -1.18 34.13 15.49
N CYS A 83 -0.18 33.59 14.78
CA CYS A 83 0.75 34.39 14.00
C CYS A 83 0.02 35.24 12.94
N VAL A 84 -0.88 34.63 12.17
CA VAL A 84 -1.65 35.30 11.10
C VAL A 84 -2.53 36.40 11.69
N GLY A 85 -3.19 36.13 12.82
CA GLY A 85 -4.05 37.09 13.51
C GLY A 85 -3.31 38.35 13.98
N ILE A 86 -2.00 38.25 14.24
CA ILE A 86 -1.16 39.38 14.65
C ILE A 86 -0.45 40.01 13.44
N GLN A 87 0.29 39.21 12.68
CA GLN A 87 1.20 39.67 11.64
C GLN A 87 0.49 40.07 10.34
N CYS A 88 -0.65 39.43 10.05
CA CYS A 88 -1.43 39.68 8.83
C CYS A 88 -2.66 40.55 9.09
N ALA A 89 -2.82 41.08 10.30
CA ALA A 89 -3.97 41.89 10.72
C ALA A 89 -4.19 43.11 9.81
N GLU A 90 -3.12 43.79 9.41
CA GLU A 90 -3.20 44.97 8.55
C GLU A 90 -3.75 44.63 7.17
N VAL A 91 -3.20 43.60 6.51
CA VAL A 91 -3.66 43.17 5.18
C VAL A 91 -5.07 42.58 5.25
N ALA A 92 -5.37 41.81 6.32
CA ALA A 92 -6.72 41.31 6.57
C ALA A 92 -7.74 42.46 6.75
N SER A 93 -7.36 43.55 7.41
CA SER A 93 -8.18 44.75 7.55
C SER A 93 -8.42 45.41 6.18
N LYS A 94 -7.37 45.59 5.37
CA LYS A 94 -7.49 46.12 4.00
C LYS A 94 -8.45 45.30 3.15
N ILE A 95 -8.38 43.96 3.24
CA ILE A 95 -9.30 43.04 2.55
C ILE A 95 -10.75 43.23 3.04
N LYS A 96 -10.98 43.31 4.36
CA LYS A 96 -12.32 43.51 4.93
C LYS A 96 -12.93 44.85 4.53
N SER A 97 -12.12 45.90 4.41
CA SER A 97 -12.57 47.24 4.01
C SER A 97 -12.51 47.49 2.50
N THR A 98 -12.25 46.46 1.69
CA THR A 98 -12.08 46.57 0.23
C THR A 98 -13.42 46.94 -0.44
N ASP A 99 -13.44 48.06 -1.17
CA ASP A 99 -14.58 48.48 -1.99
C ASP A 99 -14.92 47.40 -3.04
N PRO A 100 -16.17 46.95 -3.15
CA PRO A 100 -16.61 46.06 -4.23
C PRO A 100 -16.25 46.56 -5.64
N SER A 101 -16.15 47.87 -5.83
CA SER A 101 -15.81 48.54 -7.10
C SER A 101 -14.32 48.45 -7.50
N LEU A 102 -13.44 47.96 -6.59
CA LEU A 102 -12.03 47.77 -6.90
C LEU A 102 -11.82 46.86 -8.10
N THR A 103 -10.86 47.25 -8.93
CA THR A 103 -10.45 46.45 -10.10
C THR A 103 -10.03 45.05 -9.66
N VAL A 104 -10.27 44.07 -10.54
CA VAL A 104 -9.86 42.67 -10.32
C VAL A 104 -8.36 42.58 -9.99
N LYS A 105 -7.53 43.39 -10.66
CA LYS A 105 -6.09 43.46 -10.40
C LYS A 105 -5.76 43.86 -8.97
N ALA A 106 -6.45 44.86 -8.42
CA ALA A 106 -6.21 45.30 -7.04
C ALA A 106 -6.63 44.26 -6.00
N LYS A 107 -7.73 43.52 -6.26
CA LYS A 107 -8.18 42.42 -5.39
C LYS A 107 -7.19 41.24 -5.41
N ILE A 108 -6.67 40.89 -6.59
CA ILE A 108 -5.62 39.88 -6.74
C ILE A 108 -4.36 40.29 -5.97
N GLN A 109 -3.94 41.55 -6.06
CA GLN A 109 -2.77 42.06 -5.34
C GLN A 109 -2.91 41.92 -3.82
N LEU A 110 -4.07 42.27 -3.26
CA LEU A 110 -4.35 42.06 -1.84
C LEU A 110 -4.34 40.57 -1.44
N GLY A 111 -4.84 39.69 -2.31
CA GLY A 111 -4.75 38.24 -2.13
C GLY A 111 -3.31 37.75 -2.06
N TYR A 112 -2.43 38.25 -2.94
CA TYR A 112 -1.00 37.94 -2.90
C TYR A 112 -0.33 38.46 -1.62
N GLU A 113 -0.61 39.70 -1.22
CA GLU A 113 -0.07 40.27 0.01
C GLU A 113 -0.45 39.44 1.25
N TYR A 114 -1.70 38.99 1.31
CA TYR A 114 -2.17 38.12 2.38
C TYR A 114 -1.53 36.73 2.31
N GLY A 115 -1.47 36.12 1.12
CA GLY A 115 -0.82 34.83 0.90
C GLY A 115 0.65 34.84 1.32
N SER A 116 1.42 35.83 0.89
CA SER A 116 2.82 35.97 1.31
C SER A 116 2.97 36.24 2.81
N CYS A 117 1.99 36.88 3.46
CA CYS A 117 2.01 37.02 4.91
C CYS A 117 1.72 35.69 5.63
N PHE A 118 0.74 34.94 5.14
CA PHE A 118 0.40 33.61 5.63
C PHE A 118 1.60 32.65 5.52
N GLU A 119 2.24 32.59 4.36
CA GLU A 119 3.45 31.77 4.13
C GLU A 119 4.59 32.11 5.11
N ARG A 120 4.80 33.40 5.41
CA ARG A 120 5.78 33.80 6.44
C ARG A 120 5.43 33.28 7.83
N CYS A 121 4.14 33.18 8.16
CA CYS A 121 3.71 32.60 9.42
C CYS A 121 3.89 31.08 9.45
N GLU A 122 3.61 30.38 8.34
CA GLU A 122 3.89 28.94 8.23
C GLU A 122 5.38 28.63 8.37
N MET A 123 6.25 29.38 7.69
CA MET A 123 7.71 29.18 7.76
C MET A 123 8.29 29.32 9.18
N LYS A 124 7.65 30.08 10.08
CA LYS A 124 8.09 30.16 11.49
C LYS A 124 7.90 28.86 12.25
N PHE A 125 7.05 27.97 11.74
CA PHE A 125 6.73 26.69 12.35
C PHE A 125 7.11 25.52 11.43
N ASP A 126 8.05 25.73 10.50
CA ASP A 126 8.55 24.71 9.57
C ASP A 126 9.05 23.46 10.31
N ASP A 127 9.80 23.62 11.41
CA ASP A 127 10.25 22.47 12.22
C ASP A 127 9.09 21.62 12.77
N LEU A 128 8.01 22.27 13.19
CA LEU A 128 6.82 21.60 13.69
C LEU A 128 6.08 20.89 12.55
N GLN A 129 5.96 21.54 11.39
CA GLN A 129 5.38 20.96 10.18
C GLN A 129 6.18 19.73 9.72
N ARG A 130 7.51 19.85 9.60
CA ARG A 130 8.41 18.74 9.25
C ARG A 130 8.30 17.58 10.23
N LYS A 131 8.18 17.85 11.53
CA LYS A 131 7.96 16.81 12.54
C LYS A 131 6.65 16.05 12.27
N ILE A 132 5.55 16.76 12.02
CA ILE A 132 4.25 16.15 11.68
C ILE A 132 4.36 15.32 10.40
N GLU A 133 4.98 15.86 9.36
CA GLU A 133 5.16 15.18 8.07
C GLU A 133 5.98 13.90 8.22
N MET A 134 7.09 13.94 8.97
CA MET A 134 7.92 12.76 9.21
C MET A 134 7.19 11.67 10.00
N LEU A 135 6.44 12.04 11.04
CA LEU A 135 5.59 11.11 11.79
C LEU A 135 4.52 10.49 10.88
N GLY A 136 3.87 11.29 10.04
CA GLY A 136 2.86 10.82 9.09
C GLY A 136 3.43 9.90 8.00
N ILE A 137 4.63 10.20 7.48
CA ILE A 137 5.32 9.34 6.52
C ILE A 137 5.67 7.99 7.16
N LYS A 138 6.18 8.01 8.40
CA LYS A 138 6.54 6.81 9.17
C LYS A 138 5.30 5.94 9.45
N ASP A 139 4.20 6.54 9.92
CA ASP A 139 2.92 5.83 10.13
C ASP A 139 2.34 5.25 8.83
N SER A 140 2.34 6.02 7.74
CA SER A 140 1.88 5.57 6.43
C SER A 140 2.70 4.40 5.91
N CYS A 141 4.03 4.42 6.09
CA CYS A 141 4.91 3.30 5.74
C CYS A 141 4.52 2.05 6.53
N TYR A 142 4.40 2.15 7.85
CA TYR A 142 4.02 1.02 8.70
C TYR A 142 2.68 0.41 8.26
N ASN A 143 1.65 1.24 8.06
CA ASN A 143 0.31 0.77 7.70
C ASN A 143 0.30 0.07 6.34
N ARG A 144 0.97 0.64 5.32
CA ARG A 144 1.09 0.00 4.00
C ARG A 144 1.86 -1.32 4.07
N MET A 145 2.95 -1.38 4.83
CA MET A 145 3.66 -2.64 5.05
C MET A 145 2.77 -3.69 5.74
N ALA A 146 2.01 -3.28 6.76
CA ALA A 146 1.10 -4.17 7.48
C ALA A 146 0.01 -4.75 6.57
N ASP A 147 -0.54 -3.95 5.65
CA ASP A 147 -1.52 -4.40 4.66
C ASP A 147 -0.93 -5.47 3.73
N TYR A 148 0.29 -5.25 3.22
CA TYR A 148 0.98 -6.23 2.38
C TYR A 148 1.33 -7.52 3.13
N VAL A 149 1.82 -7.41 4.38
CA VAL A 149 2.12 -8.57 5.23
C VAL A 149 0.87 -9.40 5.49
N LYS A 150 -0.26 -8.74 5.80
CA LYS A 150 -1.55 -9.41 6.02
C LYS A 150 -2.02 -10.16 4.77
N ALA A 151 -1.66 -9.69 3.58
CA ALA A 151 -1.95 -10.34 2.31
C ALA A 151 -0.91 -11.39 1.88
N GLY A 152 0.19 -11.58 2.62
CA GLY A 152 1.28 -12.51 2.30
C GLY A 152 2.30 -11.98 1.29
N PHE A 153 2.26 -10.68 0.97
CA PHE A 153 3.10 -9.99 -0.01
C PHE A 153 4.34 -9.37 0.65
N TYR A 154 5.28 -10.21 1.10
CA TYR A 154 6.46 -9.77 1.86
C TYR A 154 7.46 -8.95 1.06
N GLU A 155 7.58 -9.19 -0.25
CA GLU A 155 8.49 -8.43 -1.11
C GLU A 155 7.99 -7.00 -1.32
N GLU A 156 6.69 -6.85 -1.56
CA GLU A 156 5.99 -5.58 -1.68
C GLU A 156 6.08 -4.78 -0.38
N ALA A 157 5.91 -5.44 0.77
CA ALA A 157 6.12 -4.82 2.07
C ALA A 157 7.56 -4.27 2.22
N MET A 158 8.58 -5.03 1.81
CA MET A 158 9.97 -4.53 1.82
C MET A 158 10.21 -3.40 0.82
N ASN A 159 9.54 -3.40 -0.33
CA ASN A 159 9.68 -2.31 -1.31
C ASN A 159 9.09 -1.00 -0.77
N VAL A 160 7.97 -1.06 -0.02
CA VAL A 160 7.44 0.11 0.71
C VAL A 160 8.49 0.66 1.69
N TYR A 161 9.15 -0.22 2.46
CA TYR A 161 10.20 0.19 3.39
C TYR A 161 11.40 0.85 2.69
N LYS A 162 11.87 0.29 1.57
CA LYS A 162 12.97 0.87 0.79
C LYS A 162 12.63 2.29 0.32
N LEU A 163 11.42 2.49 -0.22
CA LEU A 163 10.94 3.80 -0.64
C LEU A 163 10.88 4.79 0.53
N PHE A 164 10.50 4.33 1.73
CA PHE A 164 10.55 5.14 2.94
C PHE A 164 11.99 5.58 3.28
N VAL A 165 12.95 4.64 3.26
CA VAL A 165 14.36 4.93 3.55
C VAL A 165 14.92 5.91 2.52
N GLU A 166 14.71 5.68 1.22
CA GLU A 166 15.14 6.58 0.15
C GLU A 166 14.57 7.99 0.34
N ARG A 167 13.27 8.11 0.59
CA ARG A 167 12.62 9.41 0.83
C ARG A 167 13.17 10.11 2.08
N THR A 168 13.41 9.36 3.15
CA THR A 168 13.92 9.93 4.40
C THR A 168 15.37 10.40 4.26
N LEU A 169 16.20 9.65 3.53
CA LEU A 169 17.59 10.02 3.24
C LEU A 169 17.69 11.26 2.34
N LEU A 170 16.76 11.45 1.41
CA LEU A 170 16.72 12.65 0.56
C LEU A 170 16.27 13.91 1.31
N ASN A 171 15.59 13.75 2.45
CA ASN A 171 15.03 14.84 3.25
C ASN A 171 15.82 15.11 4.55
N ALA A 172 16.88 14.35 4.83
CA ALA A 172 17.76 14.48 6.00
C ALA A 172 18.99 15.35 5.67
#